data_AF-A3MUS3-F1
#
_entry.id   AF-A3MUS3-F1
#
_cell.length_a   1.000
_cell.length_b   1.000
_cell.length_c   1.000
_cell.angle_alpha   90.00
_cell.angle_beta   90.00
_cell.angle_gamma   90.00
#
_symmetry.space_group_name_H-M   'P 1'
#
loop_
_entity.id
_entity.type
_entity.pdbx_description
1 polymer ?
#
loop_
_entity_poly.entity_id
_entity_poly.type
_entity_poly.pdbx_seq_one_letter_code
_entity_poly.pdbx_strand_id
1 'polypeptide(L)'
;MKVVVLALVASVLAFAASNSTDPFAKIGQMVDNLLNSIDKFLQNLKDVLKAHMSSISRTLSVIMGLIGAVLYFSGISKYSGRSLIFGAILLYVLAEFISSF
;
A
#
# COMPACT_ATOMS: atom_id res chain seq x y z
N MET A 1 16.92 8.66 63.67
CA MET A 1 17.84 9.09 62.58
C MET A 1 18.16 7.99 61.57
N LYS A 2 18.43 6.73 61.97
CA LYS A 2 18.75 5.60 61.07
C LYS A 2 17.65 5.25 60.03
N VAL A 3 16.37 5.34 60.43
CA VAL A 3 15.22 5.00 59.56
C VAL A 3 15.02 6.01 58.42
N VAL A 4 15.28 7.30 58.67
CA VAL A 4 15.14 8.37 57.67
C VAL A 4 16.21 8.22 56.58
N VAL A 5 17.44 7.83 56.96
CA VAL A 5 18.53 7.59 56.02
C VAL A 5 18.25 6.36 55.14
N LEU A 6 17.70 5.30 55.72
CA LEU A 6 17.28 4.09 54.98
C LEU A 6 16.16 4.37 53.97
N ALA A 7 15.17 5.19 54.32
CA ALA A 7 14.11 5.61 53.41
C ALA A 7 14.64 6.47 52.25
N LEU A 8 15.63 7.32 52.53
CA LEU A 8 16.24 8.18 51.53
C LEU A 8 17.10 7.37 50.55
N VAL A 9 17.89 6.41 51.03
CA VAL A 9 18.64 5.48 50.17
C VAL A 9 17.70 4.58 49.36
N ALA A 10 16.61 4.09 49.94
CA ALA A 10 15.60 3.29 49.22
C ALA A 10 14.91 4.11 48.11
N SER A 11 14.61 5.38 48.37
CA SER A 11 14.02 6.27 47.35
C SER A 11 14.99 6.52 46.19
N VAL A 12 16.27 6.77 46.46
CA VAL A 12 17.29 7.00 45.42
C VAL A 12 17.49 5.74 44.56
N LEU A 13 17.47 4.55 45.16
CA LEU A 13 17.56 3.28 44.43
C LEU A 13 16.32 3.00 43.58
N ALA A 14 15.12 3.35 44.06
CA ALA A 14 13.87 3.23 43.31
C ALA A 14 13.81 4.19 42.11
N PHE A 15 14.28 5.44 42.28
CA PHE A 15 14.39 6.40 41.18
C PHE A 15 15.49 6.06 40.18
N ALA A 16 16.60 5.45 40.63
CA ALA A 16 17.67 4.97 39.76
C ALA A 16 17.22 3.76 38.90
N ALA A 17 16.46 2.82 39.47
CA ALA A 17 15.87 1.70 38.73
C ALA A 17 14.83 2.16 37.70
N SER A 18 14.11 3.26 37.97
CA SER A 18 13.13 3.84 37.04
C SER A 18 13.76 4.65 35.89
N ASN A 19 15.07 4.97 35.96
CA ASN A 19 15.79 5.75 34.96
C ASN A 19 16.73 4.91 34.08
N SER A 20 16.76 3.59 34.28
CA SER A 20 17.40 2.67 33.34
C SER A 20 16.54 2.55 32.09
N THR A 21 16.64 3.52 31.17
CA THR A 21 16.27 3.27 29.78
C THR A 21 17.07 2.07 29.31
N ASP A 22 16.38 0.94 29.14
CA ASP A 22 16.94 -0.28 28.59
C ASP A 22 17.65 0.06 27.27
N PRO A 23 18.96 -0.21 27.13
CA PRO A 23 19.69 0.01 25.87
C PRO A 23 19.02 -0.70 24.69
N PHE A 24 18.31 -1.80 24.98
CA PHE A 24 17.51 -2.56 24.04
C PHE A 24 16.17 -1.92 23.67
N ALA A 25 15.62 -1.01 24.48
CA ALA A 25 14.38 -0.31 24.16
C ALA A 25 14.56 0.66 22.97
N LYS A 26 15.73 1.31 22.87
CA LYS A 26 16.08 2.15 21.70
C LYS A 26 16.30 1.30 20.44
N ILE A 27 16.90 0.11 20.59
CA ILE A 27 17.08 -0.84 19.48
C ILE A 27 15.72 -1.38 19.02
N GLY A 28 14.83 -1.73 19.96
CA GLY A 28 13.45 -2.13 19.68
C GLY A 28 12.68 -1.05 18.91
N GLN A 29 12.71 0.20 19.38
CA GLN A 29 12.12 1.33 18.66
C GLN A 29 12.71 1.53 17.26
N MET A 30 14.02 1.33 17.09
CA MET A 30 14.66 1.45 15.78
C MET A 30 14.21 0.34 14.83
N VAL A 31 14.08 -0.90 15.33
CA VAL A 31 13.55 -2.04 14.57
C VAL A 31 12.08 -1.83 14.21
N ASP A 32 11.25 -1.39 15.15
CA ASP A 32 9.83 -1.11 14.92
C ASP A 32 9.65 0.03 13.89
N ASN A 33 10.49 1.06 13.94
CA ASN A 33 10.47 2.12 12.93
C ASN A 33 10.89 1.61 11.54
N LEU A 34 11.84 0.68 11.49
CA LEU A 34 12.29 0.04 10.25
C LEU A 34 11.20 -0.86 9.67
N LEU A 35 10.56 -1.69 10.49
CA LEU A 35 9.43 -2.54 10.10
C LEU A 35 8.26 -1.69 9.61
N ASN A 36 7.90 -0.63 10.34
CA ASN A 36 6.85 0.30 9.90
C ASN A 36 7.21 1.02 8.59
N SER A 37 8.49 1.32 8.36
CA SER A 37 8.94 1.93 7.10
C SER A 37 8.84 0.95 5.94
N ILE A 38 9.17 -0.32 6.16
CA ILE A 38 9.02 -1.40 5.18
C ILE A 38 7.53 -1.62 4.87
N ASP A 39 6.67 -1.70 5.88
CA ASP A 39 5.22 -1.86 5.67
C ASP A 39 4.63 -0.69 4.89
N LYS A 40 5.01 0.55 5.24
CA LYS A 40 4.61 1.74 4.48
C LYS A 40 5.12 1.72 3.05
N PHE A 41 6.36 1.27 2.83
CA PHE A 41 6.93 1.15 1.50
C PHE A 41 6.18 0.10 0.66
N LEU A 42 5.89 -1.07 1.23
CA LEU A 42 5.12 -2.12 0.57
C LEU A 42 3.67 -1.68 0.29
N GLN A 43 3.03 -0.98 1.21
CA GLN A 43 1.71 -0.39 0.98
C GLN A 43 1.76 0.64 -0.15
N ASN A 44 2.73 1.55 -0.13
CA ASN A 44 2.85 2.58 -1.16
C ASN A 44 3.16 1.97 -2.54
N LEU A 45 3.99 0.93 -2.61
CA LEU A 45 4.21 0.19 -3.85
C LEU A 45 2.94 -0.50 -4.35
N LYS A 46 2.18 -1.14 -3.45
CA LYS A 46 0.90 -1.75 -3.78
C LYS A 46 -0.08 -0.71 -4.34
N ASP A 47 -0.17 0.45 -3.71
CA ASP A 47 -1.08 1.53 -4.12
C ASP A 47 -0.68 2.13 -5.46
N VAL A 48 0.62 2.39 -5.67
CA VAL A 48 1.14 2.87 -6.96
C VAL A 48 0.89 1.85 -8.07
N LEU A 49 1.15 0.56 -7.81
CA LEU A 49 0.93 -0.49 -8.79
C LEU A 49 -0.56 -0.65 -9.12
N LYS A 50 -1.43 -0.61 -8.11
CA LYS A 50 -2.89 -0.64 -8.28
C LYS A 50 -3.39 0.55 -9.09
N ALA A 51 -2.89 1.75 -8.80
CA ALA A 51 -3.24 2.97 -9.51
C ALA A 51 -2.79 2.92 -10.98
N HIS A 52 -1.55 2.50 -11.25
CA HIS A 52 -1.03 2.36 -12.61
C HIS A 52 -1.76 1.27 -13.39
N MET A 53 -2.00 0.11 -12.78
CA MET A 53 -2.71 -1.00 -13.43
C MET A 53 -4.15 -0.61 -13.80
N SER A 54 -4.86 0.06 -12.89
CA SER A 54 -6.21 0.58 -13.16
C SER A 54 -6.22 1.64 -14.25
N SER A 55 -5.28 2.60 -14.20
CA SER A 55 -5.19 3.68 -15.19
C SER A 55 -4.86 3.17 -16.60
N ILE A 56 -3.87 2.28 -16.73
CA ILE A 56 -3.49 1.67 -18.01
C ILE A 56 -4.66 0.86 -18.55
N SER A 57 -5.30 0.03 -17.72
CA SER A 57 -6.42 -0.81 -18.14
C SER A 57 -7.62 0.05 -18.60
N ARG A 58 -8.00 1.10 -17.87
CA ARG A 58 -9.07 2.02 -18.31
C ARG A 58 -8.74 2.69 -19.64
N THR A 59 -7.52 3.19 -19.79
CA THR A 59 -7.09 3.86 -21.03
C THR A 59 -7.09 2.90 -22.21
N LEU A 60 -6.54 1.70 -22.02
CA LEU A 60 -6.47 0.68 -23.06
C LEU A 60 -7.86 0.20 -23.47
N SER A 61 -8.77 0.03 -22.50
CA SER A 61 -10.18 -0.27 -22.76
C SER A 61 -10.83 0.78 -23.67
N VAL A 62 -10.67 2.07 -23.36
CA VAL A 62 -11.26 3.16 -24.17
C VAL A 62 -10.72 3.13 -25.60
N ILE A 63 -9.41 2.95 -25.76
CA ILE A 63 -8.77 2.87 -27.08
C ILE A 63 -9.25 1.63 -27.84
N MET A 64 -9.28 0.46 -27.22
CA MET A 64 -9.79 -0.77 -27.84
C MET A 64 -11.28 -0.64 -28.22
N GLY A 65 -12.08 0.04 -27.39
CA GLY A 65 -13.48 0.29 -27.67
C GLY A 65 -13.67 1.20 -28.88
N LEU A 66 -12.91 2.29 -28.96
CA LEU A 66 -12.93 3.22 -30.11
C LEU A 66 -12.46 2.54 -31.40
N ILE A 67 -11.29 1.88 -31.36
CA ILE A 67 -10.75 1.16 -32.52
C ILE A 67 -11.71 0.04 -32.95
N GLY A 68 -12.24 -0.71 -31.98
CA GLY A 68 -13.20 -1.78 -32.22
C GLY A 68 -14.49 -1.28 -32.86
N ALA A 69 -15.04 -0.14 -32.39
CA ALA A 69 -16.19 0.52 -32.99
C ALA A 69 -15.90 0.96 -34.43
N VAL A 70 -14.76 1.61 -34.66
CA VAL A 70 -14.35 2.04 -36.01
C VAL A 70 -14.23 0.84 -36.94
N LEU A 71 -13.57 -0.25 -36.53
CA LEU A 71 -13.42 -1.47 -37.33
C LEU A 71 -14.77 -2.18 -37.59
N TYR A 72 -15.69 -2.13 -36.63
CA TYR A 72 -17.02 -2.71 -36.76
C TYR A 72 -17.90 -1.92 -37.73
N PHE A 73 -17.98 -0.60 -37.57
CA PHE A 73 -18.82 0.27 -38.39
C PHE A 73 -18.24 0.52 -39.78
N SER A 74 -16.92 0.60 -39.93
CA SER A 74 -16.27 0.74 -41.25
C SER A 74 -16.38 -0.51 -42.13
N GLY A 75 -16.76 -1.65 -41.56
CA GLY A 75 -16.90 -2.90 -42.29
C GLY A 75 -15.57 -3.55 -42.72
N ILE A 76 -14.42 -2.92 -42.44
CA ILE A 76 -13.09 -3.42 -42.81
C ILE A 76 -12.81 -4.77 -42.13
N SER A 77 -13.10 -4.89 -40.83
CA SER A 77 -12.99 -6.17 -40.11
C SER A 77 -14.02 -6.29 -38.99
N LYS A 78 -15.27 -6.61 -39.36
CA LYS A 78 -16.39 -6.72 -38.40
C LYS A 78 -16.13 -7.70 -37.26
N TYR A 79 -15.47 -8.83 -37.56
CA TYR A 79 -15.17 -9.85 -36.54
C TYR A 79 -14.13 -9.35 -35.53
N SER A 80 -13.05 -8.73 -36.03
CA SER A 80 -12.00 -8.15 -35.20
C SER A 80 -12.49 -6.94 -34.39
N GLY A 81 -13.34 -6.10 -35.00
CA GLY A 81 -14.00 -4.99 -34.32
C GLY A 81 -14.89 -5.45 -33.16
N ARG A 82 -15.71 -6.50 -33.37
CA ARG A 82 -16.52 -7.09 -32.28
C ARG A 82 -15.64 -7.64 -31.15
N SER A 83 -14.59 -8.40 -31.47
CA SER A 83 -13.69 -8.93 -30.43
C SER A 83 -12.98 -7.81 -29.65
N LEU A 84 -12.63 -6.70 -30.31
CA LEU A 84 -12.03 -5.53 -29.64
C LEU A 84 -13.03 -4.81 -28.74
N ILE A 85 -14.29 -4.68 -29.15
CA ILE A 85 -15.35 -4.08 -28.31
C ILE A 85 -15.60 -4.96 -27.08
N PHE A 86 -15.74 -6.28 -27.25
CA PHE A 86 -15.89 -7.19 -26.11
C PHE A 86 -14.66 -7.20 -25.21
N GLY A 87 -13.46 -7.16 -25.80
CA GLY A 87 -12.20 -7.04 -25.07
C GLY A 87 -12.14 -5.75 -24.25
N ALA A 88 -12.53 -4.61 -24.82
CA ALA A 88 -12.62 -3.34 -24.11
C ALA A 88 -13.58 -3.40 -22.92
N ILE A 89 -14.80 -3.90 -23.12
CA ILE A 89 -15.78 -4.05 -22.04
C ILE A 89 -15.23 -4.95 -20.92
N LEU A 90 -14.66 -6.10 -21.27
CA LEU A 90 -14.07 -7.02 -20.31
C LEU A 90 -12.93 -6.35 -19.52
N LEU A 91 -12.04 -5.65 -20.22
CA LEU A 91 -10.86 -4.99 -19.62
C LEU A 91 -11.25 -3.81 -18.74
N TYR A 92 -12.33 -3.09 -19.08
CA TYR A 92 -12.93 -2.06 -18.24
C TYR A 92 -13.47 -2.64 -16.92
N VAL A 93 -14.25 -3.71 -17.01
CA VAL A 93 -14.79 -4.39 -15.82
C VAL A 93 -13.66 -4.92 -14.93
N LEU A 94 -12.62 -5.50 -15.53
CA LEU A 94 -11.43 -5.95 -14.81
C LEU A 94 -10.69 -4.79 -14.13
N ALA A 95 -10.54 -3.65 -14.82
CA ALA A 95 -9.92 -2.46 -14.26
C ALA A 95 -10.69 -1.93 -13.05
N GLU A 96 -12.03 -1.94 -13.13
CA GLU A 96 -12.91 -1.47 -12.07
C GLU A 96 -12.88 -2.41 -10.86
N PHE A 97 -12.83 -3.72 -11.11
CA PHE A 97 -12.68 -4.73 -10.08
C PHE A 97 -11.34 -4.58 -9.33
N ILE A 98 -10.23 -4.41 -10.07
CA ILE A 98 -8.90 -4.18 -9.49
C ILE A 98 -8.84 -2.86 -8.74
N SER A 99 -9.52 -1.82 -9.22
CA SER A 99 -9.55 -0.52 -8.53
C SER A 99 -10.34 -0.60 -7.22
N SER A 100 -11.44 -1.35 -7.20
CA SER A 100 -12.33 -1.48 -6.04
C SER A 100 -11.79 -2.35 -4.90
N PHE A 101 -10.82 -3.24 -5.16
CA PHE A 101 -10.21 -4.16 -4.18
C PHE A 101 -8.87 -3.65 -3.65
#